data_AF-A0A654DZM8-F1
#
_entry.id   AF-A0A654DZM8-F1
#
_cell.length_a   1.000
_cell.length_b   1.000
_cell.length_c   1.000
_cell.angle_alpha   90.00
_cell.angle_beta   90.00
_cell.angle_gamma   90.00
#
_symmetry.space_group_name_H-M   'P 1'
#
loop_
_entity.id
_entity.type
_entity.pdbx_description
1 polymer ?
#
loop_
_entity_poly.entity_id
_entity_poly.type
_entity_poly.pdbx_seq_one_letter_code
_entity_poly.pdbx_strand_id
1 'polypeptide(L)'
;MALIRILIIFLLAVFSANIVNAQSQKDGFSKDMPTENINFGKEANRSSTRPKRQKIEYIYKSSSEGLLYGNPCAMQATRKMGFEYVLQPPGIPGSPTQKESELNNFLVNLKLIFTKSPFWKLILNNRIKKCRQDSGDIVG
;
A
#
# COMPACT_ATOMS: atom_id res chain seq x y z
N MET A 1 8.62 -35.36 21.91
CA MET A 1 7.38 -34.55 21.95
C MET A 1 7.43 -33.37 22.92
N ALA A 2 8.03 -33.49 24.11
CA ALA A 2 8.12 -32.39 25.08
C ALA A 2 8.92 -31.17 24.57
N LEU A 3 10.07 -31.40 23.91
CA LEU A 3 10.90 -30.33 23.33
C LEU A 3 10.18 -29.49 22.27
N ILE A 4 9.39 -30.13 21.40
CA ILE A 4 8.60 -29.44 20.37
C ILE A 4 7.53 -28.57 21.01
N ARG A 5 6.87 -29.05 22.08
CA ARG A 5 5.87 -28.27 22.83
C ARG A 5 6.49 -27.04 23.51
N ILE A 6 7.68 -27.18 24.09
CA ILE A 6 8.41 -26.06 24.71
C ILE A 6 8.79 -25.01 23.66
N LEU A 7 9.25 -25.46 22.48
CA LEU A 7 9.65 -24.57 21.39
C LEU A 7 8.46 -23.79 20.80
N ILE A 8 7.28 -24.43 20.70
CA ILE A 8 6.04 -23.77 20.28
C ILE A 8 5.59 -22.73 21.30
N ILE A 9 5.66 -23.04 22.61
CA ILE A 9 5.29 -22.11 23.68
C ILE A 9 6.23 -20.89 23.69
N PHE A 10 7.53 -21.12 23.47
CA PHE A 10 8.51 -20.04 23.40
C PHE A 10 8.27 -19.11 22.20
N LEU A 11 7.98 -19.67 21.02
CA LEU A 11 7.63 -18.89 19.83
C LEU A 11 6.36 -18.06 20.01
N LEU A 12 5.33 -18.60 20.67
CA LEU A 12 4.09 -17.87 20.98
C LEU A 12 4.32 -16.71 21.96
N ALA A 13 5.19 -16.89 22.96
CA ALA A 13 5.52 -15.87 23.94
C ALA A 13 6.32 -14.70 23.33
N VAL A 14 7.22 -14.97 22.38
CA VAL A 14 7.97 -13.92 21.66
C VAL A 14 7.04 -13.14 20.71
N PHE A 15 6.01 -13.78 20.16
CA PHE A 15 5.06 -13.13 19.26
C PHE A 15 4.10 -12.16 19.98
N SER A 16 3.69 -12.48 21.22
CA SER A 16 2.77 -11.63 22.00
C SER A 16 3.43 -10.36 22.55
N ALA A 17 4.74 -10.37 22.79
CA ALA A 17 5.48 -9.19 23.28
C ALA A 17 5.60 -8.04 22.27
N ASN A 18 5.30 -8.28 20.99
CA ASN A 18 5.43 -7.27 19.92
C ASN A 18 4.11 -6.52 19.60
N ILE A 19 3.02 -6.75 20.35
CA ILE A 19 1.68 -6.22 19.99
C ILE A 19 1.44 -4.78 20.52
N VAL A 20 2.29 -4.25 21.40
CA VAL A 20 2.11 -2.89 21.95
C VAL A 20 2.97 -1.88 21.22
N ASN A 21 2.58 -1.53 19.99
CA ASN A 21 2.92 -0.25 19.38
C ASN A 21 1.95 0.09 18.24
N ALA A 22 0.67 0.25 18.59
CA ALA A 22 -0.33 0.83 17.72
C ALA A 22 -0.51 2.31 18.07
N GLN A 23 0.45 3.16 17.70
CA GLN A 23 0.25 4.61 17.76
C GLN A 23 -0.67 5.02 16.62
N SER A 24 -1.91 5.34 16.97
CA SER A 24 -2.91 5.92 16.08
C SER A 24 -2.54 7.37 15.76
N GLN A 25 -1.83 7.59 14.65
CA GLN A 25 -1.60 8.92 14.12
C GLN A 25 -2.88 9.37 13.37
N LYS A 26 -3.72 10.15 14.06
CA LYS A 26 -4.79 10.93 13.41
C LYS A 26 -4.13 12.08 12.66
N ASP A 27 -3.76 11.83 11.41
CA ASP A 27 -3.36 12.91 10.51
C ASP A 27 -4.60 13.73 10.16
N GLY A 28 -4.66 14.91 10.79
CA GLY A 28 -5.65 15.93 10.49
C GLY A 28 -5.55 16.35 9.02
N PHE A 29 -6.67 16.25 8.33
CA PHE A 29 -6.85 16.86 7.02
C PHE A 29 -6.86 18.39 7.20
N SER A 30 -5.69 19.05 7.13
CA SER A 30 -5.59 20.49 6.89
C SER A 30 -4.16 20.98 6.64
N LYS A 31 -4.06 21.81 5.59
CA LYS A 31 -3.00 22.79 5.27
C LYS A 31 -1.64 22.24 4.86
N ASP A 32 -1.54 21.67 3.66
CA ASP A 32 -0.39 21.86 2.76
C ASP A 32 -0.63 21.07 1.47
N MET A 33 -1.55 21.55 0.63
CA MET A 33 -1.62 21.07 -0.74
C MET A 33 -0.68 21.97 -1.56
N PRO A 34 0.49 21.48 -2.02
CA PRO A 34 1.44 22.29 -2.78
C PRO A 34 0.79 22.63 -4.12
N THR A 35 0.19 23.81 -4.22
CA THR A 35 -0.25 24.38 -5.49
C THR A 35 0.96 25.03 -6.14
N GLU A 36 1.16 24.78 -7.44
CA GLU A 36 2.14 25.56 -8.20
C GLU A 36 1.73 27.02 -8.18
N ASN A 37 2.70 27.90 -7.98
CA ASN A 37 2.45 29.32 -7.93
C ASN A 37 2.07 29.81 -9.35
N ILE A 38 0.79 30.06 -9.56
CA ILE A 38 0.23 30.61 -10.81
C ILE A 38 0.46 32.11 -10.98
N ASN A 39 1.06 32.80 -9.99
CA ASN A 39 1.34 34.22 -10.11
C ASN A 39 2.62 34.48 -10.90
N PHE A 40 2.46 35.10 -12.08
CA PHE A 40 3.57 35.59 -12.88
C PHE A 40 4.45 36.54 -12.06
N GLY A 41 5.76 36.26 -11.99
CA GLY A 41 6.76 37.12 -11.34
C GLY A 41 7.23 36.67 -9.95
N LYS A 42 6.68 35.60 -9.37
CA LYS A 42 7.25 34.94 -8.18
C LYS A 42 8.03 33.70 -8.59
N GLU A 43 9.23 33.50 -8.04
CA GLU A 43 10.07 32.33 -8.34
C GLU A 43 9.26 31.03 -8.17
N ALA A 44 9.31 30.16 -9.18
CA ALA A 44 8.77 28.82 -9.07
C ALA A 44 9.42 28.09 -7.90
N ASN A 45 8.64 27.30 -7.14
CA ASN A 45 9.17 26.53 -6.01
C ASN A 45 10.43 25.76 -6.42
N ARG A 46 11.58 26.14 -5.83
CA ARG A 46 12.87 25.48 -6.06
C ARG A 46 12.73 23.98 -5.76
N SER A 47 13.45 23.11 -6.47
CA SER A 47 13.32 21.66 -6.29
C SER A 47 13.56 21.22 -4.84
N SER A 48 14.38 21.96 -4.09
CA SER A 48 14.66 21.80 -2.66
C SER A 48 13.46 22.06 -1.74
N THR A 49 12.50 22.87 -2.18
CA THR A 49 11.31 23.26 -1.41
C THR A 49 10.09 22.41 -1.77
N ARG A 50 10.20 21.57 -2.82
CA ARG A 50 9.12 20.65 -3.18
C ARG A 50 9.06 19.49 -2.18
N PRO A 51 7.86 19.08 -1.73
CA PRO A 51 7.72 17.91 -0.87
C PRO A 51 8.29 16.68 -1.59
N LYS A 52 9.12 15.91 -0.89
CA LYS A 52 9.70 14.67 -1.43
C LYS A 52 8.56 13.70 -1.77
N ARG A 53 8.37 13.42 -3.05
CA ARG A 53 7.40 12.42 -3.51
C ARG A 53 7.84 11.05 -2.99
N GLN A 54 6.95 10.37 -2.27
CA GLN A 54 7.21 8.99 -1.86
C GLN A 54 7.28 8.13 -3.13
N LYS A 55 8.31 7.29 -3.25
CA LYS A 55 8.41 6.31 -4.33
C LYS A 55 7.35 5.23 -4.06
N ILE A 56 6.36 5.13 -4.94
CA ILE A 56 5.30 4.13 -4.89
C ILE A 56 5.69 3.00 -5.83
N GLU A 57 5.70 1.77 -5.33
CA GLU A 57 5.90 0.58 -6.16
C GLU A 57 4.56 0.14 -6.78
N TYR A 58 4.58 -0.45 -7.98
CA TYR A 58 3.35 -0.92 -8.62
C TYR A 58 3.15 -2.42 -8.47
N ILE A 59 1.90 -2.83 -8.22
CA ILE A 59 1.46 -4.22 -8.31
C ILE A 59 0.47 -4.32 -9.48
N TYR A 60 0.86 -5.04 -10.52
CA TYR A 60 0.07 -5.17 -11.74
C TYR A 60 -1.03 -6.22 -11.58
N LYS A 61 -2.23 -5.90 -12.07
CA LYS A 61 -3.42 -6.76 -12.03
C LYS A 61 -4.14 -6.71 -13.37
N SER A 62 -4.65 -7.84 -13.84
CA SER A 62 -5.40 -7.92 -15.11
C SER A 62 -6.83 -7.42 -15.01
N SER A 63 -7.42 -7.45 -13.80
CA SER A 63 -8.81 -7.07 -13.51
C SER A 63 -8.88 -6.19 -12.27
N SER A 64 -9.91 -5.35 -12.20
CA SER A 64 -10.24 -4.49 -11.05
C SER A 64 -10.92 -5.23 -9.90
N GLU A 65 -11.34 -6.47 -10.12
CA GLU A 65 -12.15 -7.23 -9.17
C GLU A 65 -11.49 -7.36 -7.79
N GLY A 66 -12.21 -6.88 -6.76
CA GLY A 66 -11.83 -6.98 -5.36
C GLY A 66 -10.75 -5.97 -4.94
N LEU A 67 -10.32 -5.06 -5.82
CA LEU A 67 -9.29 -4.07 -5.55
C LEU A 67 -9.88 -2.72 -5.12
N LEU A 68 -11.17 -2.48 -5.34
CA LEU A 68 -11.81 -1.16 -5.26
C LEU A 68 -11.00 -0.12 -6.04
N TYR A 69 -10.64 -0.44 -7.28
CA TYR A 69 -9.78 0.41 -8.09
C TYR A 69 -10.47 1.77 -8.33
N GLY A 70 -9.76 2.87 -8.05
CA GLY A 70 -10.31 4.22 -8.12
C GLY A 70 -11.00 4.71 -6.83
N ASN A 71 -11.25 3.82 -5.86
CA ASN A 71 -11.80 4.20 -4.56
C ASN A 71 -10.74 4.92 -3.71
N PRO A 72 -10.98 6.18 -3.28
CA PRO A 72 -9.98 6.95 -2.53
C PRO A 72 -9.53 6.30 -1.22
N CYS A 73 -10.41 5.56 -0.54
CA CYS A 73 -10.07 4.85 0.69
C CYS A 73 -9.10 3.68 0.42
N ALA A 74 -9.37 2.89 -0.62
CA ALA A 74 -8.52 1.77 -1.02
C ALA A 74 -7.16 2.26 -1.54
N MET A 75 -7.15 3.31 -2.36
CA MET A 75 -5.92 3.93 -2.86
C MET A 75 -5.04 4.49 -1.74
N GLN A 76 -5.64 5.12 -0.72
CA GLN A 76 -4.89 5.55 0.45
C GLN A 76 -4.33 4.36 1.25
N ALA A 77 -5.08 3.27 1.36
CA ALA A 77 -4.63 2.07 2.07
C ALA A 77 -3.40 1.44 1.41
N THR A 78 -3.38 1.31 0.09
CA THR A 78 -2.23 0.78 -0.66
C THR A 78 -1.05 1.76 -0.61
N ARG A 79 -1.28 3.06 -0.86
CA ARG A 79 -0.21 4.07 -0.85
C ARG A 79 0.47 4.21 0.51
N LYS A 80 -0.26 4.09 1.62
CA LYS A 80 0.32 4.04 2.98
C LYS A 80 1.25 2.83 3.19
N MET A 81 1.00 1.73 2.48
CA MET A 81 1.90 0.57 2.43
C MET A 81 3.06 0.75 1.44
N GLY A 82 3.12 1.85 0.69
CA GLY A 82 4.20 2.15 -0.25
C GLY A 82 4.04 1.50 -1.62
N PHE A 83 2.83 1.06 -1.98
CA PHE A 83 2.55 0.52 -3.31
C PHE A 83 1.17 0.96 -3.83
N GLU A 84 0.88 0.72 -5.10
CA GLU A 84 -0.43 0.97 -5.70
C GLU A 84 -0.75 -0.14 -6.72
N TYR A 85 -2.04 -0.52 -6.80
CA TYR A 85 -2.49 -1.45 -7.84
C TYR A 85 -2.56 -0.72 -9.17
N VAL A 86 -2.11 -1.37 -10.24
CA VAL A 86 -2.21 -0.86 -11.61
C VAL A 86 -2.91 -1.90 -12.45
N LEU A 87 -3.97 -1.50 -13.14
CA LEU A 87 -4.68 -2.36 -14.07
C LEU A 87 -3.93 -2.45 -15.38
N GLN A 88 -3.65 -3.66 -15.80
CA GLN A 88 -2.91 -3.97 -17.01
C GLN A 88 -3.52 -5.19 -17.69
N PRO A 89 -4.52 -4.98 -18.56
CA PRO A 89 -5.03 -6.00 -19.46
C PRO A 89 -3.90 -6.55 -20.35
N PRO A 90 -3.95 -7.84 -20.72
CA PRO A 90 -2.98 -8.42 -21.65
C PRO A 90 -3.08 -7.79 -23.04
N GLY A 91 -1.95 -7.71 -23.75
CA GLY A 91 -1.91 -7.32 -25.17
C GLY A 91 -1.88 -5.81 -25.45
N ILE A 92 -1.68 -4.96 -24.45
CA ILE A 92 -1.57 -3.51 -24.65
C ILE A 92 -0.13 -3.14 -25.07
N PRO A 93 0.08 -2.46 -26.22
CA PRO A 93 1.41 -1.99 -26.62
C PRO A 93 2.03 -1.07 -25.56
N GLY A 94 3.29 -1.31 -25.19
CA GLY A 94 4.01 -0.53 -24.17
C GLY A 94 3.77 -0.96 -22.72
N SER A 95 2.95 -1.99 -22.49
CA SER A 95 2.85 -2.64 -21.17
C SER A 95 4.00 -3.63 -20.96
N PRO A 96 4.53 -3.77 -19.72
CA PRO A 96 5.33 -4.93 -19.37
C PRO A 96 4.62 -6.23 -19.73
N THR A 97 5.42 -7.19 -20.18
CA THR A 97 4.95 -8.54 -20.47
C THR A 97 4.42 -9.21 -19.21
N GLN A 98 3.59 -10.24 -19.36
CA GLN A 98 3.05 -10.98 -18.22
C GLN A 98 4.15 -11.48 -17.26
N LYS A 99 5.26 -11.97 -17.80
CA LYS A 99 6.41 -12.45 -17.00
C LYS A 99 7.09 -11.32 -16.23
N GLU A 100 7.26 -10.16 -16.85
CA GLU A 100 7.83 -8.99 -16.19
C GLU A 100 6.92 -8.49 -15.05
N SER A 101 5.61 -8.45 -15.30
CA SER A 101 4.62 -8.06 -14.29
C SER A 101 4.57 -9.05 -13.13
N GLU A 102 4.66 -10.36 -13.39
CA GLU A 102 4.73 -11.40 -12.37
C GLU A 102 6.01 -11.31 -11.53
N LEU A 103 7.17 -11.11 -12.16
CA LEU A 103 8.45 -10.93 -11.47
C LEU A 103 8.46 -9.66 -10.62
N ASN A 104 7.98 -8.54 -11.17
CA ASN A 104 7.83 -7.30 -10.41
C ASN A 104 6.91 -7.51 -9.20
N ASN A 105 5.74 -8.11 -9.41
CA ASN A 105 4.79 -8.38 -8.33
C ASN A 105 5.42 -9.27 -7.25
N PHE A 106 6.20 -10.28 -7.62
CA PHE A 106 6.93 -11.12 -6.68
C PHE A 106 7.91 -10.31 -5.83
N LEU A 107 8.73 -9.46 -6.46
CA LEU A 107 9.71 -8.62 -5.76
C LEU A 107 9.04 -7.61 -4.83
N VAL A 108 7.95 -6.96 -5.27
CA VAL A 108 7.20 -6.01 -4.44
C VAL A 108 6.53 -6.74 -3.27
N ASN A 109 5.90 -7.89 -3.50
CA ASN A 109 5.29 -8.69 -2.44
C ASN A 109 6.32 -9.15 -1.41
N LEU A 110 7.50 -9.59 -1.86
CA LEU A 110 8.61 -9.99 -1.00
C LEU A 110 9.09 -8.80 -0.16
N LYS A 111 9.28 -7.64 -0.79
CA LYS A 111 9.62 -6.39 -0.09
C LYS A 111 8.56 -6.03 0.96
N LEU A 112 7.26 -6.16 0.67
CA LEU A 112 6.19 -5.86 1.62
C LEU A 112 6.19 -6.79 2.85
N ILE A 113 6.52 -8.07 2.66
CA ILE A 113 6.69 -9.03 3.76
C ILE A 113 7.75 -8.54 4.74
N PHE A 114 8.90 -8.08 4.24
CA PHE A 114 10.02 -7.63 5.08
C PHE A 114 9.88 -6.20 5.60
N THR A 115 9.23 -5.29 4.85
CA THR A 115 9.15 -3.87 5.20
C THR A 115 7.87 -3.49 5.95
N LYS A 116 6.82 -4.29 5.86
CA LYS A 116 5.52 -4.02 6.51
C LYS A 116 5.14 -5.13 7.48
N SER A 117 4.83 -6.32 6.97
CA SER A 117 4.48 -7.48 7.79
C SER A 117 4.30 -8.72 6.89
N PRO A 118 4.62 -9.94 7.33
CA PRO A 118 4.22 -11.17 6.62
C PRO A 118 2.70 -11.29 6.42
N PHE A 119 1.90 -10.62 7.24
CA PHE A 119 0.44 -10.58 7.14
C PHE A 119 -0.11 -9.32 6.45
N TRP A 120 0.73 -8.57 5.73
CA TRP A 120 0.33 -7.31 5.08
C TRP A 120 -0.93 -7.46 4.22
N LYS A 121 -1.06 -8.57 3.51
CA LYS A 121 -2.20 -8.84 2.62
C LYS A 121 -3.50 -9.04 3.39
N LEU A 122 -3.45 -9.68 4.56
CA LEU A 122 -4.61 -9.84 5.45
C LEU A 122 -5.06 -8.48 5.99
N ILE A 123 -4.11 -7.67 6.46
CA ILE A 123 -4.35 -6.32 6.96
C ILE A 123 -4.98 -5.45 5.86
N LEU A 124 -4.42 -5.50 4.65
CA LEU A 124 -4.92 -4.76 3.50
C LEU A 124 -6.34 -5.20 3.13
N ASN A 125 -6.60 -6.51 3.03
CA ASN A 125 -7.92 -7.02 2.66
C ASN A 125 -9.00 -6.59 3.67
N ASN A 126 -8.67 -6.61 4.97
CA ASN A 126 -9.57 -6.09 6.01
C ASN A 126 -9.83 -4.59 5.84
N ARG A 127 -8.79 -3.82 5.45
CA ARG A 127 -8.95 -2.38 5.19
C ARG A 127 -9.79 -2.11 3.94
N ILE A 128 -9.56 -2.84 2.85
CA ILE A 128 -10.35 -2.76 1.62
C ILE A 128 -11.81 -3.14 1.89
N LYS A 129 -12.06 -4.20 2.66
CA LYS A 129 -13.42 -4.58 3.07
C LYS A 129 -14.11 -3.45 3.84
N LYS A 130 -13.40 -2.80 4.76
CA LYS A 130 -13.93 -1.62 5.47
C LYS A 130 -14.20 -0.46 4.50
N CYS A 131 -13.28 -0.16 3.58
CA CYS A 131 -13.50 0.85 2.55
C CYS A 131 -14.77 0.55 1.72
N ARG A 132 -14.98 -0.72 1.35
CA ARG A 132 -16.19 -1.17 0.63
C ARG A 132 -17.45 -0.84 1.40
N GLN A 133 -17.47 -1.20 2.69
CA GLN A 133 -18.61 -0.98 3.58
C GLN A 133 -18.89 0.51 3.79
N ASP A 134 -17.85 1.31 4.01
CA ASP A 134 -17.98 2.74 4.32
C ASP A 134 -18.39 3.56 3.08
N SER A 135 -17.99 3.13 1.88
CA SER A 135 -18.28 3.85 0.62
C SER A 135 -19.47 3.32 -0.17
N GLY A 136 -19.99 2.13 0.16
CA GLY A 136 -21.06 1.48 -0.60
C GLY A 136 -20.61 0.99 -1.98
N ASP A 137 -19.31 0.89 -2.25
CA ASP A 137 -18.75 0.49 -3.54
C ASP A 137 -18.75 -1.04 -3.70
N ILE A 138 -19.92 -1.61 -4.01
CA ILE A 138 -20.14 -3.06 -4.05
C ILE A 138 -19.45 -3.72 -5.26
N VAL A 139 -19.19 -2.96 -6.33
CA VAL A 139 -18.73 -3.47 -7.62
C VAL A 139 -17.21 -3.64 -7.68
N GLY A 140 -16.46 -2.78 -6.99
CA GLY A 140 -14.99 -2.83 -6.97
C GLY A 140 -14.39 -3.89 -6.06
#